data_AF-A0A841H107-F1
#
_entry.id   AF-A0A841H107-F1
#
_cell.length_a   1.000
_cell.length_b   1.000
_cell.length_c   1.000
_cell.angle_alpha   90.00
_cell.angle_beta   90.00
_cell.angle_gamma   90.00
#
_symmetry.space_group_name_H-M   'P 1'
#
loop_
_entity.id
_entity.type
_entity.pdbx_description
1 polymer ?
#
loop_
_entity_poly.entity_id
_entity_poly.type
_entity_poly.pdbx_seq_one_letter_code
_entity_poly.pdbx_strand_id
1 'polypeptide(L)'
;MRTLALILLPLLIAAPMRAQSVEAAAGNILYRPRCGVQARTLTRSGQDSEPRLSADGAQVAFVRTGAAGGEPSSIWIVRTDGSGLRRLVQSRADEAPERNLEGLRGPVFSPDGARVYFRSAAWATSNAVHVADLATGAERYLIPGNSVDVVPAGSYAGHLLVDQHRYHLAGGSYDWTWLFTPDGREVGSIGETEGAVRDFLEAEAGPLPEPSCR
;
A
#
# COMPACT_ATOMS: atom_id res chain seq x y z
N MET A 1 46.10 47.41 19.61
CA MET A 1 44.77 47.21 19.02
C MET A 1 44.74 45.80 18.42
N ARG A 2 44.06 44.84 19.06
CA ARG A 2 43.90 43.46 18.57
C ARG A 2 42.43 43.28 18.20
N THR A 3 42.13 43.11 16.92
CA THR A 3 40.80 42.82 16.39
C THR A 3 40.49 41.34 16.67
N LEU A 4 39.48 41.07 17.51
CA LEU A 4 38.90 39.73 17.63
C LEU A 4 38.07 39.44 16.37
N ALA A 5 38.41 38.37 15.66
CA ALA A 5 37.55 37.80 14.61
C ALA A 5 36.46 36.95 15.27
N LEU A 6 35.20 37.40 15.18
CA LEU A 6 34.04 36.58 15.54
C LEU A 6 33.88 35.48 14.48
N ILE A 7 34.16 34.24 14.85
CA ILE A 7 33.84 33.08 14.02
C ILE A 7 32.34 32.79 14.23
N LEU A 8 31.52 33.17 13.25
CA LEU A 8 30.12 32.73 13.19
C LEU A 8 30.12 31.24 12.82
N LEU A 9 29.88 30.38 13.81
CA LEU A 9 29.61 28.97 13.56
C LEU A 9 28.19 28.88 12.97
N PRO A 10 27.99 28.34 11.76
CA PRO A 10 26.65 28.17 11.21
C PRO A 10 25.87 27.20 12.11
N LEU A 11 24.72 27.65 12.60
CA LEU A 11 23.77 26.82 13.32
C LEU A 11 23.26 25.76 12.34
N LEU A 12 23.72 24.51 12.49
CA LEU A 12 23.15 23.36 11.77
C LEU A 12 21.70 23.18 12.24
N ILE A 13 20.75 23.73 11.49
CA ILE A 13 19.33 23.40 11.67
C ILE A 13 19.16 21.97 11.17
N ALA A 14 19.16 21.00 12.09
CA ALA A 14 18.77 19.64 11.79
C ALA A 14 17.31 19.67 11.29
N ALA A 15 17.10 19.39 10.01
CA ALA A 15 15.75 19.24 9.47
C ALA A 15 15.07 18.09 10.22
N PRO A 16 13.79 18.23 10.63
CA PRO A 16 13.08 17.16 11.29
C PRO A 16 13.06 15.93 10.39
N MET A 17 13.62 14.83 10.87
CA MET A 17 13.66 13.57 10.15
C MET A 17 12.25 12.98 10.10
N ARG A 18 11.78 12.67 8.89
CA ARG A 18 10.47 12.03 8.68
C ARG A 18 10.65 10.77 7.86
N ALA A 19 9.81 9.77 8.09
CA ALA A 19 9.71 8.65 7.16
C ALA A 19 9.31 9.17 5.77
N GLN A 20 9.74 8.46 4.71
CA GLN A 20 9.18 8.72 3.38
C GLN A 20 7.67 8.50 3.43
N SER A 21 6.90 9.31 2.71
CA SER A 21 5.45 9.14 2.66
C SER A 21 4.89 9.51 1.31
N VAL A 22 3.71 8.97 1.04
CA VAL A 22 2.90 9.29 -0.13
C VAL A 22 1.52 9.69 0.31
N GLU A 23 0.90 10.60 -0.42
CA GLU A 23 -0.48 11.01 -0.19
C GLU A 23 -1.17 11.35 -1.52
N ALA A 24 -2.49 11.29 -1.52
CA ALA A 24 -3.30 11.82 -2.61
C ALA A 24 -3.84 13.20 -2.21
N ALA A 25 -3.65 14.19 -3.07
CA ALA A 25 -4.21 15.54 -2.88
C ALA A 25 -4.79 16.05 -4.20
N ALA A 26 -6.06 16.46 -4.18
CA ALA A 26 -6.81 16.89 -5.36
C ALA A 26 -6.69 15.90 -6.55
N GLY A 27 -6.75 14.59 -6.26
CA GLY A 27 -6.64 13.54 -7.27
C GLY A 27 -5.24 13.37 -7.88
N ASN A 28 -4.21 13.81 -7.18
CA ASN A 28 -2.82 13.66 -7.62
C ASN A 28 -1.98 13.00 -6.52
N ILE A 29 -1.00 12.21 -6.93
CA ILE A 29 -0.09 11.56 -5.99
C ILE A 29 1.08 12.48 -5.69
N LEU A 30 1.32 12.71 -4.40
CA LEU A 30 2.47 13.44 -3.89
C LEU A 30 3.37 12.47 -3.13
N TYR A 31 4.68 12.65 -3.26
CA TYR A 31 5.68 11.96 -2.46
C TYR A 31 6.47 12.96 -1.63
N ARG A 32 6.70 12.62 -0.37
CA ARG A 32 7.59 13.33 0.54
C ARG A 32 8.85 12.49 0.78
N PRO A 33 10.04 13.01 0.41
CA PRO A 33 11.28 12.31 0.70
C PRO A 33 11.55 12.29 2.21
N ARG A 34 12.36 11.30 2.62
CA ARG A 34 12.88 11.19 3.99
C ARG A 34 13.78 12.36 4.37
N CYS A 35 14.58 12.81 3.40
CA CYS A 35 15.49 13.94 3.54
C CYS A 35 15.05 15.05 2.58
N GLY A 36 15.00 16.28 3.09
CA GLY A 36 14.48 17.44 2.35
C GLY A 36 13.10 17.87 2.85
N VAL A 37 12.73 19.11 2.53
CA VAL A 37 11.52 19.77 3.05
C VAL A 37 10.38 19.87 2.03
N GLN A 38 10.61 19.54 0.76
CA GLN A 38 9.61 19.70 -0.30
C GLN A 38 9.00 18.37 -0.74
N ALA A 39 7.67 18.33 -0.75
CA ALA A 39 6.91 17.29 -1.43
C ALA A 39 7.03 17.48 -2.95
N ARG A 40 7.06 16.37 -3.70
CA ARG A 40 7.00 16.36 -5.16
C ARG A 40 5.69 15.76 -5.64
N THR A 41 5.07 16.40 -6.61
CA THR A 41 3.89 15.87 -7.31
C THR A 41 4.34 14.85 -8.35
N LEU A 42 3.94 13.58 -8.19
CA LEU A 42 4.27 12.47 -9.09
C LEU A 42 3.28 12.34 -10.26
N THR A 43 2.02 12.73 -10.06
CA THR A 43 0.98 12.65 -11.09
C THR A 43 0.18 13.94 -11.18
N ARG A 44 -0.45 14.18 -12.34
CA ARG A 44 -1.23 15.40 -12.62
C ARG A 44 -2.58 15.08 -13.28
N SER A 45 -3.12 13.89 -13.04
CA SER A 45 -4.34 13.42 -13.69
C SER A 45 -5.61 14.02 -13.06
N GLY A 46 -5.55 14.41 -11.79
CA GLY A 46 -6.73 14.80 -11.01
C GLY A 46 -7.64 13.63 -10.62
N GLN A 47 -7.25 12.37 -10.89
CA GLN A 47 -8.07 11.17 -10.69
C GLN A 47 -7.34 10.03 -9.95
N ASP A 48 -6.25 10.34 -9.25
CA ASP A 48 -5.42 9.37 -8.55
C ASP A 48 -5.69 9.35 -7.04
N SER A 49 -5.77 8.16 -6.46
CA SER A 49 -6.08 7.92 -5.04
C SER A 49 -5.38 6.68 -4.48
N GLU A 50 -5.50 6.47 -3.16
CA GLU A 50 -5.00 5.29 -2.44
C GLU A 50 -3.52 4.93 -2.72
N PRO A 51 -2.57 5.87 -2.64
CA PRO A 51 -1.18 5.56 -2.89
C PRO A 51 -0.58 4.70 -1.76
N ARG A 52 0.18 3.68 -2.13
CA ARG A 52 1.08 2.95 -1.23
C ARG A 52 2.51 3.00 -1.76
N LEU A 53 3.45 3.24 -0.85
CA LEU A 53 4.88 3.28 -1.12
C LEU A 53 5.47 1.86 -0.97
N SER A 54 6.38 1.46 -1.86
CA SER A 54 7.14 0.21 -1.71
C SER A 54 8.09 0.29 -0.51
N ALA A 55 8.46 -0.86 0.07
CA ALA A 55 9.32 -0.92 1.26
C ALA A 55 10.69 -0.25 1.06
N ASP A 56 11.23 -0.30 -0.16
CA ASP A 56 12.48 0.37 -0.56
C ASP A 56 12.33 1.87 -0.84
N GLY A 57 11.10 2.41 -0.85
CA GLY A 57 10.82 3.81 -1.14
C GLY A 57 11.00 4.20 -2.62
N ALA A 58 11.16 3.25 -3.53
CA ALA A 58 11.46 3.53 -4.93
C ALA A 58 10.21 3.67 -5.81
N GLN A 59 9.09 3.09 -5.41
CA GLN A 59 7.88 2.98 -6.25
C GLN A 59 6.61 3.28 -5.47
N VAL A 60 5.60 3.78 -6.19
CA VAL A 60 4.28 4.07 -5.65
C VAL A 60 3.24 3.34 -6.49
N ALA A 61 2.42 2.53 -5.86
CA ALA A 61 1.22 1.95 -6.44
C ALA A 61 0.02 2.80 -6.04
N PHE A 62 -0.92 3.03 -6.96
CA PHE A 62 -2.09 3.84 -6.69
C PHE A 62 -3.26 3.43 -7.59
N VAL A 63 -4.46 3.84 -7.18
CA VAL A 63 -5.67 3.68 -7.97
C VAL A 63 -5.83 4.93 -8.84
N ARG A 64 -6.09 4.74 -10.14
CA ARG A 64 -6.60 5.80 -11.01
C ARG A 64 -8.04 5.50 -11.34
N THR A 65 -8.95 6.37 -10.92
CA THR A 65 -10.33 6.33 -11.40
C THR A 65 -10.38 6.89 -12.82
N GLY A 66 -11.24 6.32 -13.66
CA GLY A 66 -11.52 6.89 -14.96
C GLY A 66 -12.08 8.31 -14.90
N ALA A 67 -12.08 8.99 -16.04
CA ALA A 67 -12.78 10.28 -16.17
C ALA A 67 -14.26 10.15 -15.77
N ALA A 68 -14.83 11.24 -15.25
CA ALA A 68 -16.26 11.31 -14.91
C ALA A 68 -17.10 10.91 -16.14
N GLY A 69 -17.81 9.78 -16.04
CA GLY A 69 -18.59 9.24 -17.17
C GLY A 69 -18.34 7.77 -17.54
N GLY A 70 -17.47 7.03 -16.84
CA GLY A 70 -17.55 5.55 -16.86
C GLY A 70 -16.28 4.76 -17.14
N GLU A 71 -15.07 5.35 -17.06
CA GLU A 71 -13.87 4.51 -17.12
C GLU A 71 -13.66 3.77 -15.77
N PRO A 72 -13.57 2.43 -15.77
CA PRO A 72 -13.41 1.69 -14.54
C PRO A 72 -12.00 1.84 -13.97
N SER A 73 -11.90 1.82 -12.64
CA SER A 73 -10.66 2.08 -11.90
C SER A 73 -9.54 1.09 -12.22
N SER A 74 -8.34 1.58 -12.47
CA SER A 74 -7.16 0.77 -12.77
C SER A 74 -6.07 0.93 -11.70
N ILE A 75 -5.18 -0.06 -11.57
CA ILE A 75 -3.99 0.05 -10.72
C ILE A 75 -2.80 0.54 -11.54
N TRP A 76 -2.11 1.55 -11.03
CA TRP A 76 -0.98 2.20 -11.69
C TRP A 76 0.25 2.19 -10.78
N ILE A 77 1.42 2.31 -11.42
CA ILE A 77 2.73 2.40 -10.77
C ILE A 77 3.45 3.63 -11.30
N VAL A 78 4.15 4.33 -10.40
CA VAL A 78 5.09 5.40 -10.74
C VAL A 78 6.32 5.30 -9.84
N ARG A 79 7.51 5.60 -10.36
CA ARG A 79 8.71 5.69 -9.52
C ARG A 79 8.64 6.94 -8.67
N THR A 80 9.27 6.92 -7.49
CA THR A 80 9.27 8.11 -6.65
C THR A 80 10.01 9.26 -7.34
N ASP A 81 11.00 9.01 -8.20
CA ASP A 81 11.61 10.05 -9.06
C ASP A 81 10.68 10.70 -10.11
N GLY A 82 9.44 10.21 -10.26
CA GLY A 82 8.44 10.72 -11.19
C GLY A 82 8.44 10.04 -12.56
N SER A 83 9.43 9.18 -12.84
CA SER A 83 9.51 8.42 -14.09
C SER A 83 8.73 7.11 -14.03
N GLY A 84 8.64 6.40 -15.16
CA GLY A 84 8.08 5.04 -15.20
C GLY A 84 6.58 4.94 -14.89
N LEU A 85 5.82 6.04 -15.03
CA LEU A 85 4.37 6.03 -14.89
C LEU A 85 3.75 5.06 -15.90
N ARG A 86 3.11 3.99 -15.41
CA ARG A 86 2.43 3.00 -16.24
C ARG A 86 1.25 2.36 -15.53
N ARG A 87 0.30 1.86 -16.30
CA ARG A 87 -0.78 1.02 -15.79
C ARG A 87 -0.23 -0.38 -15.53
N LEU A 88 -0.51 -0.92 -14.34
CA LEU A 88 -0.15 -2.29 -13.96
C LEU A 88 -1.31 -3.25 -14.23
N VAL A 89 -2.51 -2.90 -13.75
CA VAL A 89 -3.72 -3.70 -13.95
C VAL A 89 -4.81 -2.83 -14.54
N GLN A 90 -5.39 -3.30 -15.64
CA GLN A 90 -6.56 -2.68 -16.26
C GLN A 90 -7.83 -3.35 -15.75
N SER A 91 -8.85 -2.54 -15.48
CA SER A 91 -10.14 -3.10 -15.11
C SER A 91 -10.81 -3.85 -16.27
N ARG A 92 -11.49 -4.94 -15.93
CA ARG A 92 -12.20 -5.82 -16.85
C ARG A 92 -13.36 -6.47 -16.11
N ALA A 93 -14.56 -6.35 -16.65
CA ALA A 93 -15.72 -7.11 -16.19
C ALA A 93 -15.58 -8.60 -16.56
N ASP A 94 -15.96 -9.49 -15.66
CA ASP A 94 -16.12 -10.94 -15.92
C ASP A 94 -17.31 -11.45 -15.10
N GLU A 95 -18.07 -12.39 -15.67
CA GLU A 95 -19.20 -13.01 -14.97
C GLU A 95 -18.74 -13.91 -13.82
N ALA A 96 -17.53 -14.48 -13.89
CA ALA A 96 -16.94 -15.21 -12.79
C ALA A 96 -16.34 -14.22 -11.78
N PRO A 97 -16.82 -14.21 -10.51
CA PRO A 97 -16.35 -13.29 -9.47
C PRO A 97 -14.82 -13.27 -9.31
N GLU A 98 -14.16 -14.43 -9.41
CA GLU A 98 -12.72 -14.59 -9.23
C GLU A 98 -11.90 -14.02 -10.40
N ARG A 99 -12.52 -13.74 -11.55
CA ARG A 99 -11.83 -13.14 -12.71
C ARG A 99 -12.25 -11.69 -12.96
N ASN A 100 -13.21 -11.20 -12.16
CA ASN A 100 -13.70 -9.85 -12.25
C ASN A 100 -12.67 -8.87 -11.69
N LEU A 101 -12.33 -7.86 -12.49
CA LEU A 101 -11.36 -6.82 -12.15
C LEU A 101 -12.02 -5.45 -12.14
N GLU A 102 -13.31 -5.37 -11.81
CA GLU A 102 -13.99 -4.10 -11.57
C GLU A 102 -13.78 -3.60 -10.14
N GLY A 103 -13.87 -2.29 -9.94
CA GLY A 103 -13.76 -1.70 -8.61
C GLY A 103 -12.39 -1.90 -7.96
N LEU A 104 -11.30 -1.91 -8.75
CA LEU A 104 -9.93 -2.11 -8.23
C LEU A 104 -9.54 -1.09 -7.16
N ARG A 105 -9.14 -1.56 -5.98
CA ARG A 105 -8.82 -0.71 -4.80
C ARG A 105 -7.69 -1.30 -3.96
N GLY A 106 -7.17 -0.49 -3.03
CA GLY A 106 -6.26 -0.91 -1.96
C GLY A 106 -4.99 -1.63 -2.44
N PRO A 107 -4.22 -1.09 -3.40
CA PRO A 107 -2.99 -1.73 -3.83
C PRO A 107 -1.96 -1.73 -2.70
N VAL A 108 -1.25 -2.83 -2.45
CA VAL A 108 -0.15 -2.93 -1.47
C VAL A 108 0.99 -3.78 -2.03
N PHE A 109 2.23 -3.33 -1.87
CA PHE A 109 3.41 -4.06 -2.35
C PHE A 109 3.72 -5.27 -1.46
N SER A 110 4.20 -6.35 -2.06
CA SER A 110 4.98 -7.35 -1.32
C SER A 110 6.27 -6.73 -0.77
N PRO A 111 6.87 -7.27 0.31
CA PRO A 111 8.05 -6.65 0.93
C PRO A 111 9.27 -6.61 0.00
N ASP A 112 9.38 -7.59 -0.90
CA ASP A 112 10.42 -7.66 -1.93
C ASP A 112 10.18 -6.70 -3.12
N GLY A 113 9.04 -6.01 -3.17
CA GLY A 113 8.66 -5.11 -4.25
C GLY A 113 8.36 -5.80 -5.58
N ALA A 114 8.28 -7.13 -5.64
CA ALA A 114 8.06 -7.89 -6.88
C ALA A 114 6.59 -7.99 -7.27
N ARG A 115 5.67 -7.82 -6.31
CA ARG A 115 4.23 -8.02 -6.50
C ARG A 115 3.43 -6.89 -5.89
N VAL A 116 2.21 -6.70 -6.39
CA VAL A 116 1.20 -5.81 -5.82
C VAL A 116 -0.07 -6.62 -5.57
N TYR A 117 -0.53 -6.66 -4.33
CA TYR A 117 -1.84 -7.17 -3.95
C TYR A 117 -2.87 -6.06 -4.06
N PHE A 118 -4.11 -6.37 -4.39
CA PHE A 118 -5.20 -5.40 -4.48
C PHE A 118 -6.54 -6.13 -4.42
N ARG A 119 -7.64 -5.39 -4.26
CA ARG A 119 -9.00 -5.95 -4.24
C ARG A 119 -9.81 -5.55 -5.47
N SER A 120 -10.78 -6.38 -5.84
CA SER A 120 -11.82 -6.13 -6.84
C SER A 120 -13.20 -6.50 -6.30
N ALA A 121 -14.25 -5.99 -6.94
CA ALA A 121 -15.61 -6.45 -6.68
C ALA A 121 -15.77 -7.92 -7.13
N ALA A 122 -16.45 -8.75 -6.33
CA ALA A 122 -16.61 -10.17 -6.64
C ALA A 122 -18.01 -10.70 -6.27
N TRP A 123 -18.33 -10.81 -4.99
CA TRP A 123 -19.61 -11.32 -4.49
C TRP A 123 -20.41 -10.22 -3.78
N ALA A 124 -21.69 -10.49 -3.50
CA ALA A 124 -22.57 -9.55 -2.82
C ALA A 124 -22.10 -9.17 -1.40
N THR A 125 -21.40 -10.09 -0.73
CA THR A 125 -20.95 -9.94 0.67
C THR A 125 -19.44 -9.89 0.80
N SER A 126 -18.68 -9.97 -0.30
CA SER A 126 -17.21 -10.02 -0.24
C SER A 126 -16.57 -9.57 -1.54
N ASN A 127 -15.43 -8.90 -1.42
CA ASN A 127 -14.51 -8.64 -2.51
C ASN A 127 -13.58 -9.83 -2.77
N ALA A 128 -12.84 -9.80 -3.87
CA ALA A 128 -11.73 -10.70 -4.14
C ALA A 128 -10.40 -9.97 -3.95
N VAL A 129 -9.42 -10.67 -3.39
CA VAL A 129 -8.02 -10.24 -3.34
C VAL A 129 -7.28 -10.91 -4.49
N HIS A 130 -6.52 -10.10 -5.21
CA HIS A 130 -5.72 -10.47 -6.36
C HIS A 130 -4.25 -10.12 -6.12
N VAL A 131 -3.37 -10.72 -6.91
CA VAL A 131 -1.94 -10.39 -6.94
C VAL A 131 -1.48 -10.19 -8.37
N ALA A 132 -0.75 -9.11 -8.61
CA ALA A 132 -0.09 -8.84 -9.89
C ALA A 132 1.42 -8.87 -9.74
N ASP A 133 2.09 -9.52 -10.69
CA ASP A 133 3.52 -9.43 -10.89
C ASP A 133 3.88 -8.04 -11.42
N LEU A 134 4.82 -7.37 -10.75
CA LEU A 134 5.15 -6.00 -11.08
C LEU A 134 5.80 -5.87 -12.46
N ALA A 135 6.66 -6.83 -12.84
CA ALA A 135 7.45 -6.74 -14.07
C ALA A 135 6.59 -7.00 -15.32
N THR A 136 5.72 -7.99 -15.26
CA THR A 136 4.94 -8.49 -16.39
C THR A 136 3.51 -7.93 -16.43
N GLY A 137 2.99 -7.49 -15.28
CA GLY A 137 1.57 -7.17 -15.13
C GLY A 137 0.66 -8.41 -15.11
N ALA A 138 1.22 -9.62 -15.10
CA ALA A 138 0.45 -10.85 -14.97
C ALA A 138 -0.27 -10.87 -13.62
N GLU A 139 -1.57 -11.07 -13.67
CA GLU A 139 -2.47 -10.99 -12.52
C GLU A 139 -3.13 -12.36 -12.30
N ARG A 140 -3.42 -12.68 -11.03
CA ARG A 140 -4.31 -13.79 -10.69
C ARG A 140 -5.09 -13.52 -9.40
N TYR A 141 -6.26 -14.15 -9.32
CA TYR A 141 -6.99 -14.35 -8.07
C TYR A 141 -6.11 -15.01 -7.01
N LEU A 142 -6.31 -14.58 -5.76
CA LEU A 142 -5.64 -15.12 -4.59
C LEU A 142 -6.63 -15.77 -3.62
N ILE A 143 -7.53 -14.98 -3.03
CA ILE A 143 -8.46 -15.38 -1.96
C ILE A 143 -9.66 -14.41 -1.90
N PRO A 144 -10.81 -14.76 -1.28
CA PRO A 144 -11.82 -13.76 -0.95
C PRO A 144 -11.27 -12.82 0.14
N GLY A 145 -11.69 -11.56 0.13
CA GLY A 145 -11.24 -10.61 1.15
C GLY A 145 -11.63 -9.16 0.86
N ASN A 146 -12.05 -8.46 1.90
CA ASN A 146 -12.52 -7.07 1.86
C ASN A 146 -11.40 -6.04 2.05
N SER A 147 -10.25 -6.47 2.55
CA SER A 147 -9.02 -5.67 2.66
C SER A 147 -7.80 -6.53 2.38
N VAL A 148 -6.67 -5.88 2.14
CA VAL A 148 -5.37 -6.54 2.11
C VAL A 148 -4.30 -5.55 2.59
N ASP A 149 -3.52 -5.96 3.58
CA ASP A 149 -2.27 -5.32 3.97
C ASP A 149 -1.19 -6.39 4.17
N VAL A 150 0.07 -5.97 4.29
CA VAL A 150 1.23 -6.86 4.34
C VAL A 150 1.98 -6.65 5.64
N VAL A 151 2.30 -7.75 6.33
CA VAL A 151 3.13 -7.72 7.53
C VAL A 151 4.54 -7.26 7.14
N PRO A 152 5.04 -6.14 7.69
CA PRO A 152 6.25 -5.48 7.18
C PRO A 152 7.55 -6.15 7.61
N ALA A 153 7.57 -6.82 8.76
CA ALA A 153 8.76 -7.36 9.40
C ALA A 153 8.40 -8.56 10.30
N GLY A 154 9.40 -9.14 10.96
CA GLY A 154 9.19 -10.22 11.92
C GLY A 154 9.13 -11.62 11.29
N SER A 155 8.64 -12.57 12.08
CA SER A 155 8.52 -13.97 11.67
C SER A 155 7.45 -14.17 10.61
N TYR A 156 6.47 -13.27 10.55
CA TYR A 156 5.41 -13.26 9.56
C TYR A 156 5.64 -12.24 8.43
N ALA A 157 6.84 -11.67 8.28
CA ALA A 157 7.14 -10.73 7.20
C ALA A 157 6.64 -11.24 5.83
N GLY A 158 5.87 -10.41 5.12
CA GLY A 158 5.27 -10.74 3.83
C GLY A 158 3.95 -11.50 3.88
N HIS A 159 3.52 -12.00 5.04
CA HIS A 159 2.17 -12.52 5.21
C HIS A 159 1.14 -11.41 5.01
N LEU A 160 -0.07 -11.81 4.64
CA LEU A 160 -1.16 -10.92 4.34
C LEU A 160 -2.12 -10.85 5.51
N LEU A 161 -2.54 -9.64 5.84
CA LEU A 161 -3.65 -9.35 6.74
C LEU A 161 -4.86 -9.04 5.86
N VAL A 162 -5.92 -9.86 5.96
CA VAL A 162 -7.08 -9.79 5.08
C VAL A 162 -8.36 -9.89 5.91
N ASP A 163 -9.20 -8.88 5.82
CA ASP A 163 -10.54 -8.94 6.41
C ASP A 163 -11.43 -9.84 5.58
N GLN A 164 -12.07 -10.82 6.21
CA GLN A 164 -13.01 -11.71 5.56
C GLN A 164 -14.34 -11.73 6.26
N HIS A 165 -15.40 -11.59 5.46
CA HIS A 165 -16.76 -11.84 5.88
C HIS A 165 -16.99 -13.35 5.97
N ARG A 166 -17.29 -13.85 7.16
CA ARG A 166 -17.51 -15.28 7.44
C ARG A 166 -18.78 -15.47 8.26
N TYR A 167 -19.25 -16.71 8.33
CA TYR A 167 -20.49 -17.07 9.01
C TYR A 167 -20.22 -17.96 10.22
N HIS A 168 -20.99 -17.77 11.29
CA HIS A 168 -21.01 -18.69 12.41
C HIS A 168 -21.88 -19.91 12.10
N LEU A 169 -21.54 -21.06 12.67
CA LEU A 169 -22.34 -22.30 12.51
C LEU A 169 -23.78 -22.14 13.02
N ALA A 170 -23.99 -21.35 14.07
CA ALA A 170 -25.30 -21.08 14.67
C ALA A 170 -26.08 -19.93 14.01
N GLY A 171 -25.58 -19.40 12.90
CA GLY A 171 -26.13 -18.23 12.21
C GLY A 171 -25.49 -16.91 12.66
N GLY A 172 -25.60 -15.90 11.80
CA GLY A 172 -24.88 -14.63 11.91
C GLY A 172 -23.58 -14.61 11.13
N SER A 173 -23.05 -13.41 10.91
CA SER A 173 -21.80 -13.16 10.19
C SER A 173 -20.85 -12.33 11.03
N TYR A 174 -19.57 -12.38 10.69
CA TYR A 174 -18.52 -11.59 11.31
C TYR A 174 -17.47 -11.19 10.26
N ASP A 175 -16.80 -10.08 10.51
CA ASP A 175 -15.72 -9.55 9.67
C ASP A 175 -14.44 -9.49 10.51
N TRP A 176 -13.64 -10.55 10.44
CA TRP A 176 -12.38 -10.63 11.18
C TRP A 176 -11.21 -10.47 10.22
N THR A 177 -10.10 -9.96 10.74
CA THR A 177 -8.81 -10.00 10.07
C THR A 177 -8.18 -11.38 10.24
N TRP A 178 -7.78 -11.97 9.13
CA TRP A 178 -7.09 -13.26 9.07
C TRP A 178 -5.70 -13.08 8.49
N LEU A 179 -4.80 -13.95 8.95
CA LEU A 179 -3.43 -14.03 8.48
C LEU A 179 -3.32 -15.11 7.39
N PHE A 180 -2.76 -14.73 6.25
CA PHE A 180 -2.48 -15.63 5.14
C PHE A 180 -1.01 -15.57 4.77
N THR A 181 -0.50 -16.67 4.25
CA THR A 181 0.77 -16.69 3.51
C THR A 181 0.69 -15.83 2.25
N PRO A 182 1.84 -15.39 1.69
CA PRO A 182 1.88 -14.60 0.44
C PRO A 182 1.21 -15.27 -0.77
N ASP A 183 1.03 -16.59 -0.74
CA ASP A 183 0.39 -17.40 -1.79
C ASP A 183 -1.10 -17.70 -1.52
N GLY A 184 -1.65 -17.22 -0.39
CA GLY A 184 -3.08 -17.27 -0.09
C GLY A 184 -3.51 -18.43 0.81
N ARG A 185 -2.58 -19.23 1.34
CA ARG A 185 -2.90 -20.26 2.34
C ARG A 185 -3.13 -19.61 3.71
N GLU A 186 -4.25 -19.95 4.34
CA GLU A 186 -4.62 -19.48 5.69
C GLU A 186 -3.62 -19.97 6.75
N VAL A 187 -3.29 -19.08 7.69
CA VAL A 187 -2.47 -19.37 8.87
C VAL A 187 -3.32 -19.36 10.13
N GLY A 188 -4.18 -18.35 10.30
CA GLY A 188 -5.08 -18.24 11.44
C GLY A 188 -5.73 -16.86 11.55
N SER A 189 -6.63 -16.69 12.50
CA SER A 189 -7.30 -15.41 12.76
C SER A 189 -6.43 -14.48 13.62
N ILE A 190 -6.42 -13.19 13.29
CA ILE A 190 -5.85 -12.15 14.15
C ILE A 190 -6.90 -11.61 15.13
N GLY A 191 -8.12 -11.38 14.63
CA GLY A 191 -9.26 -10.93 15.45
C GLY A 191 -10.13 -9.91 14.73
N GLU A 192 -11.09 -9.36 15.47
CA GLU A 192 -12.11 -8.43 14.93
C GLU A 192 -11.67 -6.96 14.96
N THR A 193 -10.79 -6.61 15.89
CA THR A 193 -10.54 -5.20 16.21
C THR A 193 -9.26 -4.69 15.59
N GLU A 194 -9.24 -3.41 15.22
CA GLU A 194 -8.00 -2.70 14.86
C GLU A 194 -6.93 -2.81 15.95
N GLY A 195 -7.35 -2.92 17.23
CA GLY A 195 -6.46 -3.16 18.36
C GLY A 195 -5.72 -4.49 18.26
N ALA A 196 -6.41 -5.58 17.92
CA ALA A 196 -5.78 -6.89 17.74
C ALA A 196 -4.75 -6.88 16.60
N VAL A 197 -5.08 -6.20 15.49
CA VAL A 197 -4.15 -6.04 14.36
C VAL A 197 -2.93 -5.22 14.75
N ARG A 198 -3.13 -4.11 15.47
CA ARG A 198 -2.03 -3.28 15.97
C ARG A 198 -1.12 -4.06 16.92
N ASP A 199 -1.68 -4.73 17.93
CA ASP A 199 -0.92 -5.49 18.92
C ASP A 199 -0.12 -6.62 18.24
N PHE A 200 -0.69 -7.28 17.22
CA PHE A 200 0.02 -8.24 16.38
C PHE A 200 1.18 -7.59 15.61
N LEU A 201 0.95 -6.46 14.94
CA LEU A 201 1.99 -5.75 14.18
C LEU A 201 3.12 -5.22 15.09
N GLU A 202 2.80 -4.75 16.29
CA GLU A 202 3.77 -4.31 17.29
C GLU A 202 4.66 -5.46 17.75
N ALA A 203 4.10 -6.66 17.93
CA ALA A 203 4.87 -7.86 18.25
C ALA A 203 5.85 -8.26 17.12
N GLU A 204 5.50 -8.00 15.86
CA GLU A 204 6.33 -8.35 14.69
C GLU A 204 7.39 -7.28 14.33
N ALA A 205 7.16 -6.01 14.67
CA ALA A 205 7.95 -4.90 14.14
C ALA A 205 9.42 -4.86 14.60
N GLY A 206 9.77 -5.44 15.75
CA GLY A 206 11.12 -5.32 16.34
C GLY A 206 11.56 -3.85 16.55
N PRO A 207 12.79 -3.58 17.03
CA PRO A 207 13.28 -2.21 17.15
C PRO A 207 13.51 -1.58 15.77
N LEU A 208 12.93 -0.41 15.52
CA LEU A 208 13.14 0.34 14.27
C LEU A 208 14.61 0.79 14.18
N PRO A 209 15.30 0.57 13.05
CA PRO A 209 16.62 1.13 12.85
C PRO A 209 16.53 2.66 12.82
N GLU A 210 17.45 3.34 13.50
CA GLU A 210 17.47 4.80 13.51
C GLU A 210 17.67 5.33 12.09
N PRO A 211 16.77 6.19 11.61
CA PRO A 211 16.98 6.77 10.31
C PRO A 211 18.15 7.77 10.37
N SER A 212 19.13 7.64 9.46
CA SER A 212 20.15 8.68 9.17
C SER A 212 19.90 9.34 7.81
N CYS A 213 20.11 10.66 7.69
CA CYS A 213 20.37 11.36 6.42
C CYS A 213 21.89 11.59 6.33
N ARG A 214 22.50 11.41 5.16
CA ARG A 214 23.91 11.79 4.93
C ARG A 214 24.01 13.25 4.53
#